data_AF-A0A2S2Q5U8-F1
#
_entry.id   AF-A0A2S2Q5U8-F1
#
_cell.length_a   1.000
_cell.length_b   1.000
_cell.length_c   1.000
_cell.angle_alpha   90.00
_cell.angle_beta   90.00
_cell.angle_gamma   90.00
#
_symmetry.space_group_name_H-M   'P 1'
#
loop_
_entity.id
_entity.type
_entity.pdbx_description
1 polymer ?
#
loop_
_entity_poly.entity_id
_entity_poly.type
_entity_poly.pdbx_seq_one_letter_code
_entity_poly.pdbx_strand_id
1 'polypeptide(L)'
;MNFTRLLYPLCRIAATLVYYGLTIGATDIAGDKYLNFSLASFVEIPACLLNWAIMEGMSRKNSLCCVLVLSGVTCFLYILLPASLAMVKLSVFMVSKLAIAVAFSIVYMLTTEIFPTQMRATMVSMCSMLGRIGSMLAPQTTLLGEYFGEYMPMTLFGVAALLAAALTMTLPESKNIKLPDTIDEAERIGNEDKLEV
;
A
#
# COMPACT_ATOMS: atom_id res chain seq x y z
N MET A 1 24.82 -6.13 0.02
CA MET A 1 23.51 -5.43 0.11
C MET A 1 22.61 -5.84 -1.05
N ASN A 2 21.77 -6.86 -0.84
CA ASN A 2 20.98 -7.49 -1.89
C ASN A 2 19.94 -6.54 -2.51
N PHE A 3 19.80 -6.59 -3.84
CA PHE A 3 18.89 -5.78 -4.66
C PHE A 3 17.44 -5.77 -4.13
N THR A 4 16.98 -6.87 -3.53
CA THR A 4 15.65 -7.02 -2.92
C THR A 4 15.36 -6.05 -1.79
N ARG A 5 16.38 -5.61 -1.02
CA ARG A 5 16.18 -4.65 0.07
C ARG A 5 15.92 -3.22 -0.41
N LEU A 6 16.38 -2.88 -1.62
CA LEU A 6 16.13 -1.57 -2.23
C LEU A 6 14.69 -1.44 -2.76
N LEU A 7 13.99 -2.57 -2.97
CA LEU A 7 12.61 -2.58 -3.46
C LEU A 7 11.59 -2.22 -2.36
N TYR A 8 11.93 -2.39 -1.09
CA TYR A 8 11.09 -2.01 0.06
C TYR A 8 10.70 -0.53 0.10
N PRO A 9 11.64 0.43 0.04
CA PRO A 9 11.28 1.84 0.03
C PRO A 9 10.48 2.23 -1.22
N LEU A 10 10.69 1.59 -2.37
CA LEU A 10 9.89 1.82 -3.58
C LEU A 10 8.43 1.38 -3.38
N CYS A 11 8.20 0.20 -2.79
CA CYS A 11 6.86 -0.24 -2.41
C CYS A 11 6.22 0.71 -1.39
N ARG A 12 7.00 1.26 -0.45
CA ARG A 12 6.52 2.26 0.52
C ARG A 12 6.09 3.55 -0.16
N ILE A 13 6.85 4.06 -1.13
CA ILE A 13 6.50 5.24 -1.92
C ILE A 13 5.19 5.02 -2.68
N ALA A 14 5.05 3.89 -3.36
CA ALA A 14 3.83 3.58 -4.10
C ALA A 14 2.61 3.48 -3.17
N ALA A 15 2.74 2.77 -2.04
CA ALA A 15 1.67 2.63 -1.06
C ALA A 15 1.28 3.98 -0.41
N THR A 16 2.25 4.84 -0.09
CA THR A 16 1.96 6.18 0.47
C THR A 16 1.29 7.07 -0.56
N LEU A 17 1.76 7.07 -1.81
CA LEU A 17 1.16 7.81 -2.92
C LEU A 17 -0.32 7.44 -3.10
N VAL A 18 -0.62 6.14 -3.20
CA VAL A 18 -2.01 5.67 -3.39
C VAL A 18 -2.86 5.94 -2.15
N TYR A 19 -2.32 5.75 -0.94
CA TYR A 19 -3.06 5.99 0.31
C TYR A 19 -3.47 7.46 0.46
N TYR A 20 -2.52 8.40 0.28
CA TYR A 20 -2.80 9.82 0.38
C TYR A 20 -3.58 10.34 -0.83
N GLY A 21 -3.29 9.83 -2.02
CA GLY A 21 -4.01 10.16 -3.24
C GLY A 21 -5.49 9.80 -3.16
N LEU A 22 -5.81 8.61 -2.66
CA LEU A 22 -7.19 8.22 -2.38
C LEU A 22 -7.79 9.07 -1.26
N THR A 23 -7.09 9.36 -0.17
CA THR A 23 -7.64 10.25 0.89
C THR A 23 -8.04 11.62 0.34
N ILE A 24 -7.20 12.22 -0.51
CA ILE A 24 -7.50 13.52 -1.14
C ILE A 24 -8.65 13.37 -2.13
N GLY A 25 -8.62 12.34 -2.99
CA GLY A 25 -9.67 12.04 -3.96
C GLY A 25 -11.04 11.75 -3.33
N ALA A 26 -11.10 11.31 -2.07
CA ALA A 26 -12.35 11.09 -1.34
C ALA A 26 -13.20 12.37 -1.23
N THR A 27 -12.53 13.53 -1.22
CA THR A 27 -13.20 14.85 -1.12
C THR A 27 -13.73 15.36 -2.46
N ASP A 28 -13.33 14.74 -3.56
CA ASP A 28 -13.69 15.12 -4.93
C ASP A 28 -14.88 14.32 -5.49
N ILE A 29 -15.27 13.25 -4.78
CA ILE A 29 -16.45 12.44 -5.16
C ILE A 29 -17.73 13.25 -4.96
N ALA A 30 -18.63 13.17 -5.95
CA ALA A 30 -19.93 13.83 -5.92
C ALA A 30 -20.71 13.52 -4.63
N GLY A 31 -21.15 14.57 -3.92
CA GLY A 31 -21.88 14.48 -2.65
C GLY A 31 -21.39 15.50 -1.63
N ASP A 32 -21.69 15.23 -0.36
CA ASP A 32 -21.18 16.03 0.75
C ASP A 32 -19.74 15.62 1.09
N LYS A 33 -18.81 16.57 0.93
CA LYS A 33 -17.37 16.38 1.17
C LYS A 33 -17.08 15.96 2.61
N TYR A 34 -17.84 16.48 3.58
CA TYR A 34 -17.66 16.15 4.99
C TYR A 34 -18.09 14.71 5.27
N LEU A 35 -19.22 14.28 4.71
CA LEU A 35 -19.67 12.89 4.85
C LEU A 35 -18.71 11.90 4.20
N ASN A 36 -18.24 12.19 2.99
CA ASN A 36 -17.29 11.31 2.28
C ASN A 36 -15.96 11.18 3.04
N PHE A 37 -15.44 12.29 3.60
CA PHE A 37 -14.23 12.26 4.41
C PHE A 37 -14.44 11.52 5.74
N SER A 38 -15.55 11.77 6.44
CA SER A 38 -15.90 11.05 7.67
C SER A 38 -16.03 9.55 7.45
N LEU A 39 -16.66 9.12 6.34
CA LEU A 39 -16.74 7.71 5.95
C LEU A 39 -15.36 7.13 5.66
N ALA A 40 -14.52 7.85 4.91
CA ALA A 40 -13.16 7.41 4.62
C ALA A 40 -12.31 7.24 5.89
N SER A 41 -12.46 8.12 6.88
CA SER A 41 -11.82 7.97 8.20
C SER A 41 -12.40 6.81 9.00
N PHE A 42 -13.72 6.62 8.98
CA PHE A 42 -14.37 5.52 9.71
C PHE A 42 -13.94 4.15 9.17
N VAL A 43 -13.69 4.04 7.86
CA VAL A 43 -13.19 2.83 7.18
C VAL A 43 -11.78 2.43 7.63
N GLU A 44 -11.01 3.32 8.25
CA GLU A 44 -9.69 2.95 8.79
C GLU A 44 -9.78 2.02 10.01
N ILE A 45 -10.84 2.16 10.82
CA ILE A 45 -11.07 1.30 11.98
C ILE A 45 -11.24 -0.18 11.59
N PRO A 46 -12.15 -0.55 10.67
CA PRO A 46 -12.26 -1.94 10.22
C PRO A 46 -11.04 -2.38 9.42
N ALA A 47 -10.33 -1.48 8.73
CA ALA A 47 -9.06 -1.82 8.07
C ALA A 47 -8.01 -2.30 9.09
N CYS A 48 -7.91 -1.65 10.25
CA CYS A 48 -7.02 -2.10 11.33
C CYS A 48 -7.39 -3.48 11.87
N LEU A 49 -8.68 -3.75 12.08
CA LEU A 49 -9.17 -5.06 12.53
C LEU A 49 -8.90 -6.16 11.49
N LEU A 50 -9.13 -5.87 10.21
CA LEU A 50 -8.82 -6.79 9.12
C LEU A 50 -7.32 -7.06 9.02
N ASN A 51 -6.49 -6.03 9.18
CA ASN A 51 -5.04 -6.20 9.19
C ASN A 51 -4.60 -7.16 10.30
N TRP A 52 -5.16 -7.00 11.51
CA TRP A 52 -4.89 -7.93 12.61
C TRP A 52 -5.28 -9.37 12.27
N ALA A 53 -6.49 -9.60 11.75
CA ALA A 53 -6.96 -10.94 11.37
C ALA A 53 -6.12 -11.57 10.23
N ILE A 54 -5.75 -10.78 9.21
CA ILE A 54 -4.95 -11.23 8.07
C ILE A 54 -3.55 -11.64 8.52
N MET A 55 -2.99 -10.94 9.51
CA MET A 55 -1.66 -11.25 10.03
C MET A 55 -1.59 -12.56 10.81
N GLU A 56 -2.68 -13.01 11.44
CA GLU A 56 -2.70 -14.27 12.18
C GLU A 56 -2.77 -15.50 11.26
N GLY A 57 -3.46 -15.40 10.12
CA GLY A 57 -3.68 -16.53 9.21
C GLY A 57 -2.71 -16.62 8.02
N MET A 58 -2.46 -15.51 7.33
CA MET A 58 -1.84 -15.51 6.01
C MET A 58 -0.36 -15.09 6.04
N SER A 59 0.42 -15.58 5.08
CA SER A 59 1.78 -15.08 4.86
C SER A 59 1.78 -13.61 4.48
N ARG A 60 2.59 -12.80 5.16
CA ARG A 60 2.64 -11.34 5.00
C ARG A 60 2.85 -10.87 3.56
N LYS A 61 3.69 -11.58 2.80
CA LYS A 61 3.92 -11.33 1.37
C LYS A 61 2.65 -11.51 0.55
N ASN A 62 1.99 -12.66 0.72
CA ASN A 62 0.77 -13.00 -0.02
C ASN A 62 -0.37 -12.06 0.37
N SER A 63 -0.51 -11.73 1.65
CA SER A 63 -1.47 -10.73 2.14
C SER A 63 -1.24 -9.37 1.51
N LEU A 64 0.02 -8.89 1.47
CA LEU A 64 0.34 -7.61 0.86
C LEU A 64 0.03 -7.59 -0.64
N CYS A 65 0.41 -8.65 -1.36
CA CYS A 65 0.12 -8.78 -2.78
C CYS A 65 -1.38 -8.81 -3.05
N CYS A 66 -2.15 -9.67 -2.35
CA CYS A 66 -3.60 -9.78 -2.50
C CYS A 66 -4.31 -8.44 -2.26
N VAL A 67 -3.91 -7.71 -1.22
CA VAL A 67 -4.54 -6.44 -0.86
C VAL A 67 -4.16 -5.32 -1.86
N LEU A 68 -2.92 -5.29 -2.35
CA LEU A 68 -2.52 -4.34 -3.40
C LEU A 68 -3.19 -4.63 -4.74
N VAL A 69 -3.31 -5.90 -5.13
CA VAL A 69 -4.07 -6.30 -6.32
C VAL A 69 -5.54 -5.93 -6.16
N LEU A 70 -6.15 -6.20 -5.01
CA LEU A 70 -7.52 -5.81 -4.71
C LEU A 70 -7.70 -4.30 -4.88
N SER A 71 -6.83 -3.48 -4.28
CA SER A 71 -6.85 -2.02 -4.42
C SER A 71 -6.69 -1.57 -5.89
N GLY A 72 -5.82 -2.22 -6.66
CA GLY A 72 -5.63 -1.90 -8.07
C GLY A 72 -6.87 -2.21 -8.91
N VAL A 73 -7.43 -3.41 -8.74
CA VAL A 73 -8.64 -3.86 -9.44
C VAL A 73 -9.82 -2.96 -9.13
N THR A 74 -10.02 -2.59 -7.85
CA THR A 74 -11.13 -1.70 -7.47
C THR A 74 -10.95 -0.27 -7.96
N CYS A 75 -9.71 0.23 -8.09
CA CYS A 75 -9.42 1.49 -8.77
C CYS A 75 -9.78 1.44 -10.27
N PHE A 76 -9.50 0.33 -10.97
CA PHE A 76 -9.94 0.17 -12.36
C PHE A 76 -11.46 0.01 -12.48
N LEU A 77 -12.09 -0.70 -11.55
CA LEU A 77 -13.55 -0.84 -11.50
C LEU A 77 -14.23 0.52 -11.33
N TYR A 78 -13.68 1.41 -10.51
CA TYR A 78 -14.17 2.78 -10.32
C TYR A 78 -14.22 3.58 -11.64
N ILE A 79 -13.23 3.38 -12.53
CA ILE A 79 -13.17 4.06 -13.83
C ILE A 79 -14.26 3.55 -14.77
N LEU A 80 -14.58 2.25 -14.72
CA LEU A 80 -15.60 1.63 -15.57
C LEU A 80 -17.04 1.97 -15.16
N LEU A 81 -17.23 2.48 -13.94
CA LEU A 81 -18.55 2.79 -13.39
C LEU A 81 -19.07 4.15 -13.88
N PRO A 82 -20.28 4.20 -14.48
CA PRO A 82 -20.88 5.46 -14.92
C PRO A 82 -21.32 6.33 -13.73
N ALA A 83 -21.31 7.65 -13.93
CA ALA A 83 -21.68 8.64 -12.91
C ALA A 83 -23.13 8.52 -12.40
N SER A 84 -24.01 7.79 -13.12
CA SER A 84 -25.40 7.53 -12.72
C SER A 84 -25.52 6.68 -11.45
N LEU A 85 -24.49 5.91 -11.10
CA LEU A 85 -24.47 4.99 -9.96
C LEU A 85 -23.56 5.51 -8.83
N ALA A 86 -23.83 6.72 -8.34
CA ALA A 86 -23.00 7.39 -7.31
C ALA A 86 -22.77 6.53 -6.06
N MET A 87 -23.78 5.81 -5.57
CA MET A 87 -23.67 4.94 -4.39
C MET A 87 -22.74 3.74 -4.63
N VAL A 88 -22.80 3.14 -5.82
CA VAL A 88 -21.92 2.02 -6.18
C VAL A 88 -20.50 2.52 -6.35
N LYS A 89 -20.31 3.66 -7.02
CA LYS A 89 -19.01 4.32 -7.21
C LYS A 89 -18.35 4.67 -5.86
N LEU A 90 -19.13 5.19 -4.91
CA LEU A 90 -18.67 5.45 -3.53
C LEU A 90 -18.29 4.15 -2.81
N SER A 91 -19.11 3.09 -2.90
CA SER A 91 -18.81 1.82 -2.23
C SER A 91 -17.51 1.19 -2.72
N VAL A 92 -17.28 1.18 -4.04
CA VAL A 92 -16.05 0.67 -4.66
C VAL A 92 -14.84 1.49 -4.23
N PHE A 93 -15.00 2.82 -4.18
CA PHE A 93 -13.96 3.71 -3.68
C PHE A 93 -13.61 3.42 -2.21
N MET A 94 -14.60 3.19 -1.35
CA MET A 94 -14.37 2.83 0.05
C MET A 94 -13.67 1.48 0.20
N VAL A 95 -13.97 0.50 -0.67
CA VAL A 95 -13.24 -0.78 -0.71
C VAL A 95 -11.78 -0.57 -1.12
N SER A 96 -11.50 0.26 -2.14
CA SER A 96 -10.12 0.63 -2.50
C SER A 96 -9.40 1.28 -1.33
N LYS A 97 -10.07 2.19 -0.62
CA LYS A 97 -9.50 2.91 0.53
C LYS A 97 -9.19 1.97 1.70
N LEU A 98 -10.08 1.03 1.98
CA LEU A 98 -9.86 -0.02 2.97
C LEU A 98 -8.66 -0.88 2.61
N ALA A 99 -8.59 -1.35 1.36
CA ALA A 99 -7.51 -2.20 0.88
C ALA A 99 -6.15 -1.50 1.03
N ILE A 100 -6.01 -0.26 0.56
CA ILE A 100 -4.73 0.45 0.68
C ILE A 100 -4.33 0.72 2.14
N ALA A 101 -5.28 0.95 3.05
CA ALA A 101 -5.01 1.14 4.48
C ALA A 101 -4.43 -0.12 5.12
N VAL A 102 -4.97 -1.30 4.78
CA VAL A 102 -4.42 -2.60 5.18
C VAL A 102 -3.02 -2.78 4.60
N ALA A 103 -2.82 -2.54 3.29
CA ALA A 103 -1.52 -2.66 2.65
C ALA A 103 -0.46 -1.76 3.31
N PHE A 104 -0.81 -0.51 3.64
CA PHE A 104 0.08 0.42 4.31
C PHE A 104 0.55 -0.09 5.69
N SER A 105 -0.34 -0.75 6.43
CA SER A 105 -0.05 -1.36 7.72
C SER A 105 0.87 -2.58 7.58
N ILE A 106 0.61 -3.45 6.60
CA ILE A 106 1.45 -4.63 6.33
C ILE A 106 2.86 -4.21 5.89
N VAL A 107 3.00 -3.23 5.00
CA VAL A 107 4.33 -2.72 4.57
C VAL A 107 5.11 -2.18 5.75
N TYR A 108 4.45 -1.44 6.66
CA TYR A 108 5.11 -0.93 7.85
C TYR A 108 5.64 -2.06 8.73
N MET A 109 4.85 -3.11 8.93
CA MET A 109 5.30 -4.25 9.72
C MET A 109 6.41 -5.05 9.04
N LEU A 110 6.31 -5.26 7.73
CA LEU A 110 7.32 -5.98 6.96
C LEU A 110 8.68 -5.25 6.98
N THR A 111 8.64 -3.92 7.00
CA THR A 111 9.83 -3.07 7.23
C THR A 111 10.49 -3.44 8.57
N THR A 112 9.71 -3.55 9.65
CA THR A 112 10.28 -3.91 10.96
C THR A 112 10.82 -5.33 11.03
N GLU A 113 10.26 -6.29 10.30
CA GLU A 113 10.72 -7.68 10.39
C GLU A 113 12.04 -7.94 9.67
N ILE A 114 12.30 -7.18 8.61
CA ILE A 114 13.45 -7.43 7.73
C ILE A 114 14.67 -6.64 8.14
N PHE A 115 14.47 -5.49 8.78
CA PHE A 115 15.57 -4.67 9.26
C PHE A 115 16.03 -5.10 10.66
N PRO A 116 17.35 -5.31 10.86
CA PRO A 116 17.91 -5.75 12.13
C PRO A 116 17.71 -4.68 13.21
N THR A 117 17.56 -5.11 14.46
CA THR A 117 17.21 -4.24 15.61
C THR A 117 18.11 -3.01 15.70
N GLN A 118 19.41 -3.14 15.40
CA GLN A 118 20.41 -2.07 15.46
C GLN A 118 20.20 -0.94 14.42
N MET A 119 19.66 -1.26 13.24
CA MET A 119 19.45 -0.29 12.15
C MET A 119 17.97 -0.07 11.81
N ARG A 120 17.05 -0.76 12.49
CA ARG A 120 15.61 -0.71 12.23
C ARG A 120 15.07 0.71 12.29
N ALA A 121 15.39 1.46 13.35
CA ALA A 121 14.89 2.83 13.52
C ALA A 121 15.33 3.75 12.37
N THR A 122 16.59 3.66 11.94
CA THR A 122 17.14 4.43 10.83
C THR A 122 16.48 4.05 9.51
N MET A 123 16.36 2.74 9.22
CA MET A 123 15.76 2.26 7.96
C MET A 123 14.27 2.58 7.86
N VAL A 124 13.52 2.45 8.97
CA VAL A 124 12.11 2.87 9.04
C VAL A 124 11.96 4.36 8.80
N SER A 125 12.87 5.17 9.35
CA SER A 125 12.89 6.62 9.15
C SER A 125 13.20 6.98 7.70
N MET A 126 14.19 6.32 7.08
CA MET A 126 14.51 6.49 5.65
C MET A 126 13.33 6.10 4.76
N CYS A 127 12.70 4.96 5.02
CA CYS A 127 11.50 4.54 4.28
C CYS A 127 10.34 5.54 4.46
N SER A 128 10.22 6.15 5.63
CA SER A 128 9.21 7.19 5.89
C SER A 128 9.53 8.49 5.18
N MET A 129 10.79 8.91 5.12
CA MET A 129 11.25 10.07 4.34
C MET A 129 10.98 9.87 2.85
N LEU A 130 11.26 8.68 2.32
CA LEU A 130 10.92 8.33 0.94
C LEU A 130 9.41 8.29 0.72
N GLY A 131 8.66 7.73 1.67
CA GLY A 131 7.20 7.77 1.67
C GLY A 131 6.61 9.18 1.61
N ARG A 132 7.29 10.19 2.18
CA ARG A 132 6.88 11.61 2.10
C ARG A 132 6.91 12.13 0.66
N ILE A 133 7.82 11.64 -0.18
CA ILE A 133 7.84 11.98 -1.61
C ILE A 133 6.51 11.57 -2.26
N GLY A 134 6.01 10.36 -1.94
CA GLY A 134 4.68 9.91 -2.36
C GLY A 134 3.56 10.83 -1.87
N SER A 135 3.62 11.31 -0.62
CA SER A 135 2.63 12.26 -0.09
C SER A 135 2.71 13.65 -0.72
N MET A 136 3.89 14.11 -1.15
CA MET A 136 4.06 15.37 -1.87
C MET A 136 3.51 15.29 -3.29
N LEU A 137 3.61 14.12 -3.93
CA LEU A 137 3.05 13.86 -5.25
C LEU A 137 1.53 13.66 -5.22
N ALA A 138 0.95 13.21 -4.08
CA ALA A 138 -0.48 12.98 -3.95
C ALA A 138 -1.37 14.19 -4.33
N PRO A 139 -1.18 15.42 -3.80
CA PRO A 139 -1.99 16.58 -4.23
C PRO A 139 -1.77 16.96 -5.69
N GLN A 140 -0.58 16.68 -6.25
CA GLN A 140 -0.31 16.93 -7.67
C GLN A 140 -1.18 16.06 -8.59
N THR A 141 -1.62 14.89 -8.11
CA THR A 141 -2.52 14.02 -8.89
C THR A 141 -3.92 14.60 -9.06
N THR A 142 -4.40 15.41 -8.11
CA THR A 142 -5.68 16.12 -8.24
C THR A 142 -5.61 17.18 -9.33
N LEU A 143 -4.52 17.98 -9.36
CA LEU A 143 -4.27 18.95 -10.43
C LEU A 143 -4.17 18.28 -11.81
N LEU A 144 -3.60 17.08 -11.85
CA LEU A 144 -3.53 16.30 -13.09
C LEU A 144 -4.92 15.85 -13.56
N GLY A 145 -5.82 15.52 -12.62
CA GLY A 145 -7.21 15.20 -12.90
C GLY A 145 -8.00 16.38 -13.48
N GLU A 146 -7.73 17.60 -13.02
CA GLU A 146 -8.37 18.82 -13.57
C GLU A 146 -7.96 19.08 -15.04
N TYR A 147 -6.70 18.84 -15.40
CA TYR A 147 -6.20 19.12 -16.75
C TYR A 147 -6.43 17.98 -17.75
N PHE A 148 -6.33 16.72 -17.32
CA PHE A 148 -6.39 15.55 -18.22
C PHE A 148 -7.64 14.68 -18.03
N GLY A 149 -8.53 15.01 -17.09
CA GLY A 149 -9.80 14.35 -16.82
C GLY A 149 -9.83 13.53 -15.53
N GLU A 150 -11.04 13.38 -14.96
CA GLU A 150 -11.32 12.72 -13.66
C GLU A 150 -10.77 11.28 -13.55
N TYR A 151 -10.60 10.59 -14.67
CA TYR A 151 -10.15 9.19 -14.72
C TYR A 151 -8.62 9.03 -14.57
N MET A 152 -7.85 10.08 -14.86
CA MET A 152 -6.38 10.05 -14.83
C MET A 152 -5.80 9.70 -13.45
N PRO A 153 -6.20 10.35 -12.33
CA PRO A 153 -5.65 10.03 -11.00
C PRO A 153 -5.96 8.59 -10.57
N MET A 154 -7.17 8.10 -10.85
CA MET A 154 -7.56 6.72 -10.52
C MET A 154 -6.75 5.69 -11.31
N THR A 155 -6.46 5.97 -12.58
CA THR A 155 -5.61 5.11 -13.42
C THR A 155 -4.19 5.06 -12.87
N LEU A 156 -3.64 6.23 -12.49
CA LEU A 156 -2.31 6.32 -11.87
C LEU A 156 -2.25 5.50 -10.58
N PHE A 157 -3.25 5.62 -9.71
CA PHE A 157 -3.31 4.85 -8.46
C PHE A 157 -3.44 3.35 -8.70
N GLY A 158 -4.27 2.93 -9.66
CA GLY A 158 -4.43 1.53 -10.04
C GLY A 158 -3.13 0.92 -10.57
N VAL A 159 -2.46 1.61 -11.51
CA VAL A 159 -1.17 1.17 -12.07
C VAL A 159 -0.09 1.14 -10.99
N ALA A 160 0.01 2.18 -10.15
CA ALA A 160 0.99 2.22 -9.07
C ALA A 160 0.77 1.07 -8.05
N ALA A 161 -0.48 0.76 -7.72
CA ALA A 161 -0.83 -0.36 -6.83
C ALA A 161 -0.47 -1.72 -7.45
N LEU A 162 -0.73 -1.93 -8.75
CA LEU A 162 -0.37 -3.17 -9.44
C LEU A 162 1.15 -3.33 -9.61
N LEU A 163 1.87 -2.24 -9.91
CA LEU A 163 3.32 -2.25 -9.94
C LEU A 163 3.90 -2.57 -8.56
N ALA A 164 3.34 -2.00 -7.50
CA ALA A 164 3.72 -2.36 -6.13
C ALA A 164 3.42 -3.84 -5.84
N ALA A 165 2.29 -4.38 -6.27
CA ALA A 165 1.97 -5.80 -6.12
C ALA A 165 2.99 -6.69 -6.86
N ALA A 166 3.32 -6.36 -8.10
CA ALA A 166 4.33 -7.09 -8.88
C ALA A 166 5.71 -7.05 -8.21
N LEU A 167 6.10 -5.88 -7.68
CA LEU A 167 7.33 -5.75 -6.90
C LEU A 167 7.28 -6.64 -5.66
N THR A 168 6.15 -6.69 -4.92
CA THR A 168 6.00 -7.54 -3.72
C THR A 168 6.14 -9.03 -3.99
N MET A 169 5.92 -9.51 -5.21
CA MET A 169 6.17 -10.91 -5.57
C MET A 169 7.66 -11.26 -5.59
N THR A 170 8.53 -10.28 -5.80
CA THR A 170 10.00 -10.46 -5.78
C THR A 170 10.59 -10.39 -4.36
N LEU A 171 9.78 -10.06 -3.36
CA LEU A 171 10.23 -9.97 -1.97
C LEU A 171 10.33 -11.38 -1.35
N PRO A 172 11.40 -11.65 -0.58
CA PRO A 172 11.51 -12.90 0.18
C PRO A 172 10.41 -12.98 1.24
N GLU A 173 9.95 -14.20 1.54
CA GLU A 173 8.88 -14.43 2.50
C GLU A 173 9.38 -14.25 3.94
N SER A 174 8.69 -13.46 4.76
CA SER A 174 9.09 -13.19 6.15
C SER A 174 8.37 -14.05 7.21
N LYS A 175 7.49 -14.98 6.80
CA LYS A 175 6.68 -15.76 7.74
C LYS A 175 7.57 -16.74 8.52
N ASN A 176 7.46 -16.75 9.85
CA ASN A 176 8.21 -17.60 10.79
C ASN A 176 9.74 -17.37 10.88
N ILE A 177 10.26 -16.26 10.36
CA ILE A 177 11.67 -15.92 10.55
C ILE A 177 11.83 -15.19 11.89
N LYS A 178 12.73 -15.68 12.75
CA LYS A 178 13.08 -15.02 14.02
C LYS A 178 13.66 -13.64 13.70
N LEU A 179 13.25 -12.60 14.41
CA LEU A 179 13.74 -11.24 14.15
C LEU A 179 15.29 -11.25 14.21
N PRO A 180 15.98 -10.81 13.14
CA PRO A 180 17.43 -10.82 13.12
C PRO A 180 17.96 -9.77 14.09
N ASP A 181 18.79 -10.20 15.03
CA ASP A 181 19.42 -9.30 16.02
C ASP A 181 20.73 -8.72 15.47
N THR A 182 21.31 -9.36 14.45
CA THR A 182 22.58 -8.98 13.81
C THR A 182 22.45 -8.73 12.31
N ILE A 183 23.39 -7.96 11.75
CA ILE A 183 23.41 -7.63 10.30
C ILE A 183 23.61 -8.90 9.46
N ASP A 184 24.43 -9.83 9.93
CA ASP A 184 24.71 -11.10 9.27
C ASP A 184 23.48 -12.01 9.20
N GLU A 185 22.67 -12.07 10.26
CA GLU A 185 21.39 -12.79 10.26
C GLU A 185 20.38 -12.16 9.29
N ALA A 186 20.33 -10.83 9.21
CA ALA A 186 19.50 -10.16 8.23
C ALA A 186 19.95 -10.56 6.80
N GLU A 187 21.25 -10.63 6.52
CA GLU A 187 21.79 -11.00 5.18
C GLU A 187 21.46 -12.42 4.73
N ARG A 188 21.16 -13.33 5.67
CA ARG A 188 20.70 -14.69 5.35
C ARG A 188 19.23 -14.75 4.92
N ILE A 189 18.41 -13.77 5.30
CA ILE A 189 17.00 -13.66 4.88
C ILE A 189 16.95 -13.40 3.36
N GLY A 190 16.58 -14.45 2.60
CA GLY A 190 16.53 -14.46 1.14
C GLY A 190 17.63 -15.28 0.44
N ASN A 191 18.55 -15.89 1.18
CA ASN A 191 19.57 -16.81 0.65
C ASN A 191 19.30 -18.29 0.99
N GLU A 192 18.36 -18.58 1.90
CA GLU A 192 18.00 -19.96 2.27
C GLU A 192 17.26 -20.72 1.15
N ASP A 193 16.62 -20.03 0.20
CA ASP A 193 16.07 -20.64 -1.03
C ASP A 193 17.14 -21.27 -1.96
N LYS A 194 18.44 -21.11 -1.66
CA LYS A 194 19.55 -21.69 -2.45
C LYS A 194 20.29 -22.84 -1.78
N LEU A 195 19.90 -23.26 -0.57
CA LEU A 195 20.59 -24.33 0.17
C LEU A 195 19.80 -25.64 0.28
N GLU A 196 18.59 -25.70 -0.28
CA GLU A 196 17.80 -26.95 -0.43
C GLU A 196 17.70 -27.41 -1.89
N VAL A 197 18.82 -27.42 -2.62
CA VAL A 197 18.97 -28.18 -3.89
C VAL A 197 20.18 -29.10 -3.79
#